data_AF-A0A2J8IKU7-F1
#
_entry.id   AF-A0A2J8IKU7-F1
#
_cell.length_a   1.000
_cell.length_b   1.000
_cell.length_c   1.000
_cell.angle_alpha   90.00
_cell.angle_beta   90.00
_cell.angle_gamma   90.00
#
_symmetry.space_group_name_H-M   'P 1'
#
loop_
_entity.id
_entity.type
_entity.pdbx_description
1 polymer ?
#
loop_
_entity_poly.entity_id
_entity_poly.type
_entity_poly.pdbx_seq_one_letter_code
_entity_poly.pdbx_strand_id
1 'polypeptide(L)'
;MATVAELKGDDDREPRPSLSHENLLINELIREYLEFNKYKYTASVLIAESGQPVVPLDRQFLIHELNAFEESKDNTIPLLYGILAHFLRGTKDGIQNAFLKGPSLQPSDPSLGRQPSRRKPMGV
;
A
#
# COMPACT_ATOMS: atom_id res chain seq x y z
N MET A 1 -15.41 -3.61 40.74
CA MET A 1 -15.90 -2.47 39.95
C MET A 1 -14.69 -1.74 39.40
N ALA A 2 -14.15 -2.18 38.27
CA ALA A 2 -13.07 -1.49 37.60
C ALA A 2 -13.70 -0.51 36.59
N THR A 3 -13.41 0.77 36.77
CA THR A 3 -13.81 1.88 35.90
C THR A 3 -13.26 1.64 34.50
N VAL A 4 -14.16 1.58 33.52
CA VAL A 4 -13.81 1.57 32.11
C VAL A 4 -13.26 2.96 31.80
N ALA A 5 -11.95 3.09 31.63
CA ALA A 5 -11.38 4.29 31.08
C ALA A 5 -11.90 4.42 29.65
N GLU A 6 -12.72 5.43 29.42
CA GLU A 6 -13.16 5.86 28.09
C GLU A 6 -11.91 6.15 27.26
N LEU A 7 -11.59 5.25 26.32
CA LEU A 7 -10.70 5.56 25.21
C LEU A 7 -11.47 6.53 24.31
N LYS A 8 -11.43 7.80 24.69
CA LYS A 8 -11.82 8.92 23.84
C LYS A 8 -10.90 8.89 22.62
N GLY A 9 -11.41 8.37 21.50
CA GLY A 9 -10.68 8.34 20.24
C GLY A 9 -10.24 9.76 19.86
N ASP A 10 -9.08 9.89 19.25
CA ASP A 10 -8.54 11.13 18.66
C ASP A 10 -9.38 11.66 17.46
N ASP A 11 -10.70 11.44 17.46
CA ASP A 11 -11.64 11.73 16.36
C ASP A 11 -12.08 13.20 16.29
N ASP A 12 -11.50 14.08 17.12
CA ASP A 12 -11.96 15.47 17.29
C ASP A 12 -10.98 16.56 16.80
N ARG A 13 -9.85 16.19 16.17
CA ARG A 13 -8.79 17.19 15.88
C ARG A 13 -8.76 17.72 14.45
N GLU A 14 -9.27 17.00 13.46
CA GLU A 14 -9.42 17.51 12.10
C GLU A 14 -10.68 16.93 11.45
N PRO A 15 -11.48 17.74 10.72
CA PRO A 15 -12.59 17.20 9.95
C PRO A 15 -12.05 16.17 8.96
N ARG A 16 -12.71 15.02 8.88
CA ARG A 16 -12.35 13.99 7.90
C ARG A 16 -12.28 14.62 6.51
N PRO A 17 -11.25 14.32 5.71
CA PRO A 17 -11.19 14.78 4.33
C PRO A 17 -12.49 14.41 3.61
N SER A 18 -12.99 15.31 2.77
CA SER A 18 -14.12 14.97 1.91
C SER A 18 -13.76 13.79 1.02
N LEU A 19 -14.76 12.95 0.72
CA LEU A 19 -14.58 11.83 -0.19
C LEU A 19 -14.29 12.38 -1.60
N SER A 20 -13.02 12.46 -1.96
CA SER A 20 -12.57 12.85 -3.28
C SER A 20 -12.86 11.75 -4.30
N HIS A 21 -12.83 12.12 -5.58
CA HIS A 21 -12.94 11.16 -6.69
C HIS A 21 -11.88 10.04 -6.59
N GLU A 22 -10.63 10.38 -6.31
CA GLU A 22 -9.55 9.42 -6.15
C GLU A 22 -9.79 8.46 -4.97
N ASN A 23 -10.25 8.99 -3.83
CA ASN A 23 -10.58 8.16 -2.67
C ASN A 23 -11.77 7.23 -2.96
N LEU A 24 -12.75 7.70 -3.73
CA LEU A 24 -13.85 6.86 -4.18
C LEU A 24 -13.35 5.69 -5.03
N LEU A 25 -12.48 5.94 -6.02
CA LEU A 25 -11.92 4.88 -6.86
C LEU A 25 -11.09 3.88 -6.03
N ILE A 26 -10.25 4.36 -5.12
CA ILE A 26 -9.47 3.51 -4.21
C ILE A 26 -10.40 2.64 -3.37
N ASN A 27 -11.44 3.23 -2.79
CA ASN A 27 -12.36 2.50 -1.94
C ASN A 27 -13.17 1.47 -2.72
N GLU A 28 -13.53 1.71 -3.98
CA GLU A 28 -14.20 0.72 -4.82
C GLU A 28 -13.28 -0.45 -5.20
N LEU A 29 -11.99 -0.20 -5.45
CA LEU A 29 -11.00 -1.27 -5.62
C LEU A 29 -10.84 -2.11 -4.35
N ILE A 30 -10.82 -1.46 -3.18
CA ILE A 30 -10.76 -2.15 -1.89
C ILE A 30 -12.05 -2.95 -1.66
N ARG A 31 -13.22 -2.36 -1.92
CA ARG A 31 -14.53 -3.03 -1.79
C ARG A 31 -14.57 -4.31 -2.62
N GLU A 32 -14.21 -4.25 -3.90
CA GLU A 32 -14.16 -5.42 -4.79
C GLU A 32 -13.23 -6.51 -4.24
N TYR A 33 -12.04 -6.14 -3.74
CA TYR A 33 -11.10 -7.06 -3.10
C TYR A 33 -11.69 -7.73 -1.84
N LEU A 34 -12.32 -6.95 -0.96
CA LEU A 34 -12.93 -7.46 0.27
C LEU A 34 -14.09 -8.43 -0.03
N GLU A 35 -14.94 -8.09 -0.99
CA GLU A 35 -16.07 -8.93 -1.41
C GLU A 35 -15.62 -10.24 -2.05
N PHE A 36 -14.59 -10.18 -2.90
CA PHE A 36 -13.98 -11.36 -3.50
C PHE A 36 -13.44 -12.32 -2.42
N ASN A 37 -12.70 -11.80 -1.44
CA ASN A 37 -12.12 -12.58 -0.35
C ASN A 37 -13.09 -12.88 0.82
N LYS A 38 -14.37 -12.53 0.69
CA LYS A 38 -15.43 -12.79 1.68
C LYS A 38 -15.26 -12.06 3.02
N TYR A 39 -14.57 -10.92 3.03
CA TYR A 39 -14.44 -10.04 4.20
C TYR A 39 -15.66 -9.13 4.38
N LYS A 40 -16.85 -9.73 4.50
CA LYS A 40 -18.14 -9.02 4.47
C LYS A 40 -18.28 -7.93 5.54
N TYR A 41 -17.82 -8.21 6.76
CA TYR A 41 -17.91 -7.26 7.86
C TYR A 41 -17.03 -6.03 7.62
N THR A 42 -15.79 -6.24 7.18
CA THR A 42 -14.86 -5.16 6.84
C THR A 42 -15.39 -4.30 5.70
N ALA A 43 -15.96 -4.93 4.66
CA ALA A 43 -16.59 -4.20 3.56
C ALA A 43 -17.75 -3.33 4.05
N SER A 44 -18.62 -3.87 4.93
CA SER A 44 -19.72 -3.10 5.51
C SER A 44 -19.25 -1.88 6.31
N VAL A 45 -18.19 -2.03 7.10
CA VAL A 45 -17.60 -0.92 7.88
C VAL A 45 -17.02 0.13 6.94
N LEU A 46 -16.24 -0.28 5.93
CA LEU A 46 -15.67 0.65 4.94
C LEU A 46 -16.76 1.52 4.30
N ILE A 47 -17.86 0.91 3.86
CA ILE A 47 -18.97 1.62 3.20
C ILE A 47 -19.63 2.62 4.14
N ALA A 48 -19.85 2.23 5.40
CA ALA A 48 -20.48 3.09 6.40
C ALA A 48 -19.57 4.26 6.82
N GLU A 49 -18.27 4.03 6.91
CA GLU A 49 -17.31 5.02 7.40
C GLU A 49 -16.80 5.98 6.31
N SER A 50 -16.73 5.53 5.06
CA SER A 50 -16.21 6.34 3.95
C SER A 50 -17.23 7.31 3.36
N GLY A 51 -18.52 7.08 3.61
CA GLY A 51 -19.62 7.83 2.97
C GLY A 51 -19.78 7.52 1.48
N GLN A 52 -19.16 6.44 0.97
CA GLN A 52 -19.32 6.03 -0.44
C GLN A 52 -20.72 5.41 -0.68
N PRO A 53 -21.20 5.40 -1.93
CA PRO A 53 -22.49 4.80 -2.27
C PRO A 53 -22.56 3.32 -1.85
N VAL A 54 -23.72 2.88 -1.34
CA VAL A 54 -23.95 1.46 -1.00
C VAL A 54 -23.96 0.57 -2.24
N VAL A 55 -24.41 1.11 -3.37
CA VAL A 55 -24.35 0.43 -4.66
C VAL A 55 -22.93 0.57 -5.21
N PRO A 56 -22.25 -0.53 -5.58
CA PRO A 56 -20.91 -0.47 -6.15
C PRO A 56 -20.91 0.24 -7.50
N LEU A 57 -19.79 0.90 -7.83
CA LEU A 57 -19.59 1.47 -9.16
C LEU A 57 -19.48 0.36 -10.20
N ASP A 58 -19.88 0.69 -11.43
CA ASP A 58 -19.74 -0.22 -12.54
C ASP A 58 -18.25 -0.53 -12.81
N ARG A 59 -17.96 -1.81 -13.05
CA ARG A 59 -16.57 -2.26 -13.26
C ARG A 59 -15.96 -1.67 -14.52
N GLN A 60 -16.73 -1.47 -15.60
CA GLN A 60 -16.23 -0.83 -16.82
C GLN A 60 -15.95 0.65 -16.60
N PHE A 61 -16.78 1.32 -15.78
CA PHE A 61 -16.48 2.67 -15.33
C PHE A 61 -15.13 2.75 -14.60
N LEU A 62 -14.88 1.86 -13.63
CA LEU A 62 -13.59 1.82 -12.93
C LEU A 62 -12.40 1.57 -13.88
N ILE A 63 -12.53 0.63 -14.82
CA ILE A 63 -11.48 0.34 -15.81
C ILE A 63 -11.19 1.57 -16.67
N HIS A 64 -12.24 2.25 -17.15
CA HIS A 64 -12.11 3.44 -17.98
C HIS A 64 -11.41 4.57 -17.21
N GLU A 65 -11.82 4.80 -15.96
CA GLU A 65 -11.26 5.86 -15.12
C GLU A 65 -9.78 5.60 -14.76
N LEU A 66 -9.41 4.33 -14.59
CA LEU A 66 -8.04 3.94 -14.25
C LEU A 66 -7.08 3.95 -15.44
N ASN A 67 -7.57 4.03 -16.69
CA ASN A 67 -6.85 4.21 -17.96
C ASN A 67 -5.65 3.28 -18.25
N ALA A 68 -5.32 2.35 -17.35
CA ALA A 68 -4.11 1.52 -17.37
C ALA A 68 -4.41 0.00 -17.26
N PHE A 69 -5.69 -0.38 -17.19
CA PHE A 69 -6.14 -1.75 -16.91
C PHE A 69 -7.12 -2.31 -17.94
N GLU A 70 -6.92 -1.99 -19.22
CA GLU A 70 -7.79 -2.37 -20.35
C GLU A 70 -7.97 -3.89 -20.55
N GLU A 71 -7.17 -4.75 -19.91
CA GLU A 71 -7.10 -6.18 -20.25
C GLU A 71 -7.56 -7.18 -19.18
N SER A 72 -8.33 -6.78 -18.16
CA SER A 72 -8.98 -7.80 -17.30
C SER A 72 -10.27 -8.33 -17.94
N LYS A 73 -10.13 -9.18 -18.97
CA LYS A 73 -11.26 -9.89 -19.59
C LYS A 73 -11.97 -10.83 -18.60
N ASP A 74 -11.25 -11.24 -17.56
CA ASP A 74 -11.77 -12.06 -16.48
C ASP A 74 -12.39 -11.17 -15.40
N ASN A 75 -13.71 -10.98 -15.48
CA ASN A 75 -14.52 -10.34 -14.42
C ASN A 75 -14.55 -11.16 -13.10
N THR A 76 -13.82 -12.27 -13.04
CA THR A 76 -13.76 -13.15 -11.87
C THR A 76 -12.71 -12.74 -10.86
N ILE A 77 -11.78 -11.83 -11.20
CA ILE A 77 -10.66 -11.43 -10.34
C ILE A 77 -10.75 -9.92 -10.06
N PRO A 78 -10.50 -9.47 -8.81
CA PRO A 78 -10.47 -8.05 -8.49
C PRO A 78 -9.46 -7.27 -9.34
N LEU A 79 -9.84 -6.08 -9.79
CA LEU A 79 -8.98 -5.16 -10.51
C LEU A 79 -7.69 -4.89 -9.74
N LEU A 80 -7.77 -4.75 -8.42
CA LEU A 80 -6.62 -4.54 -7.53
C LEU A 80 -5.52 -5.60 -7.71
N TYR A 81 -5.88 -6.86 -8.00
CA TYR A 81 -4.89 -7.90 -8.31
C TYR A 81 -4.21 -7.68 -9.64
N GLY A 82 -4.95 -7.22 -10.66
CA GLY A 82 -4.39 -6.78 -11.94
C GLY A 82 -3.40 -5.64 -11.77
N ILE A 83 -3.74 -4.65 -10.93
CA ILE A 83 -2.85 -3.55 -10.56
C ILE A 83 -1.54 -4.04 -9.96
N LEU A 84 -1.64 -4.88 -8.94
CA LEU A 84 -0.46 -5.44 -8.29
C LEU A 84 0.40 -6.25 -9.29
N ALA A 85 -0.22 -7.09 -10.11
CA ALA A 85 0.47 -7.91 -11.10
C ALA A 85 1.21 -7.07 -12.15
N HIS A 86 0.64 -5.93 -12.57
CA HIS A 86 1.28 -5.01 -13.51
C HIS A 86 2.61 -4.46 -12.93
N PHE A 87 2.59 -3.96 -11.69
CA PHE A 87 3.78 -3.42 -11.03
C PHE A 87 4.83 -4.50 -10.69
N LEU A 88 4.39 -5.71 -10.33
CA LEU A 88 5.29 -6.84 -10.05
C LEU A 88 5.96 -7.41 -11.32
N ARG A 89 5.37 -7.21 -12.51
CA ARG A 89 5.95 -7.66 -13.79
C ARG A 89 6.96 -6.67 -14.36
N GLY A 90 6.72 -5.36 -14.21
CA GLY A 90 7.61 -4.29 -14.66
C GLY A 90 8.96 -4.20 -13.93
N THR A 91 9.20 -5.05 -12.92
CA THR A 91 10.40 -5.04 -12.07
C THR A 91 11.43 -6.11 -12.39
N LYS A 92 11.21 -6.92 -13.44
CA LYS A 92 12.15 -7.97 -13.85
C LYS A 92 13.49 -7.46 -14.39
N ASP A 93 13.57 -6.21 -14.85
CA ASP A 93 14.80 -5.65 -15.41
C ASP A 93 15.58 -4.71 -14.46
N GLY A 94 15.11 -4.44 -13.23
CA GLY A 94 15.80 -3.48 -12.34
C GLY A 94 15.63 -3.57 -10.82
N ILE A 95 14.65 -4.30 -10.26
CA ILE A 95 14.30 -4.19 -8.81
C ILE A 95 14.52 -5.49 -8.03
N GLN A 96 15.15 -6.51 -8.61
CA GLN A 96 15.51 -7.74 -7.90
C GLN A 96 16.51 -7.50 -6.72
N ASN A 97 17.13 -6.32 -6.62
CA ASN A 97 18.15 -6.02 -5.63
C ASN A 97 17.71 -5.12 -4.46
N ALA A 98 16.51 -4.53 -4.47
CA ALA A 98 16.14 -3.52 -3.47
C ALA A 98 15.14 -4.03 -2.41
N PHE A 99 14.19 -4.89 -2.78
CA PHE A 99 13.12 -5.30 -1.85
C PHE A 99 13.50 -6.46 -0.90
N LEU A 100 14.63 -7.14 -1.15
CA LEU A 100 15.19 -8.18 -0.26
C LEU A 100 16.17 -7.64 0.79
N LYS A 101 16.49 -6.34 0.78
CA LYS A 101 17.21 -5.69 1.89
C LYS A 101 16.22 -4.89 2.73
N GLY A 102 15.55 -5.59 3.63
CA GLY A 102 14.94 -4.93 4.79
C GLY A 102 15.98 -4.14 5.60
N PRO A 103 15.57 -3.18 6.45
CA PRO A 103 16.48 -2.45 7.30
C PRO A 103 17.04 -3.42 8.35
N SER A 104 18.25 -3.92 8.11
CA SER A 104 19.01 -4.67 9.12
C SER A 104 19.38 -3.70 10.23
N LEU A 105 18.60 -3.73 11.32
CA LEU A 105 18.96 -3.14 12.60
C LEU A 105 20.23 -3.87 13.09
N GLN A 106 21.41 -3.29 12.88
CA GLN A 106 22.60 -3.69 13.61
C GLN A 106 22.94 -2.61 14.66
N PRO A 107 23.07 -2.98 15.94
CA PRO A 107 23.52 -2.08 16.98
C PRO A 107 25.01 -1.74 16.79
N SER A 108 25.34 -0.50 17.15
CA SER A 108 26.66 0.12 17.03
C SER A 108 27.74 -0.61 17.84
N ASP A 109 28.89 -0.83 17.17
CA ASP A 109 30.30 -0.85 17.59
C ASP A 109 30.71 -1.60 18.89
N PRO A 110 31.83 -2.34 18.87
CA PRO A 110 33.05 -1.67 19.31
C PRO A 110 34.37 -2.09 18.63
N SER A 111 35.27 -1.11 18.59
CA SER A 111 36.72 -1.19 18.87
C SER A 111 37.73 -1.54 17.76
N LEU A 112 38.44 -0.48 17.35
CA LEU A 112 39.91 -0.30 17.39
C LEU A 112 40.79 -1.47 16.93
N GLY A 113 41.34 -1.35 15.70
CA GLY A 113 42.34 -2.28 15.17
C GLY A 113 43.20 -1.73 14.02
N ARG A 114 44.08 -0.76 14.31
CA ARG A 114 45.50 -0.75 13.91
C ARG A 114 45.88 -1.22 12.47
N GLN A 115 46.21 -0.28 11.56
CA GLN A 115 47.55 -0.02 10.98
C GLN A 115 47.49 0.77 9.65
N PRO A 116 48.31 1.82 9.47
CA PRO A 116 48.56 2.43 8.17
C PRO A 116 49.87 1.88 7.55
N SER A 117 49.82 1.40 6.31
CA SER A 117 51.04 1.13 5.53
C SER A 117 51.02 1.82 4.18
N ARG A 118 51.65 3.01 4.18
CA ARG A 118 52.69 3.48 3.25
C ARG A 118 52.49 3.18 1.75
N ARG A 119 52.11 4.21 0.99
CA ARG A 119 52.43 4.31 -0.45
C ARG A 119 53.43 5.45 -0.64
N LYS A 120 54.60 5.14 -1.21
CA LYS A 120 55.54 6.13 -1.76
C LYS A 120 54.99 6.63 -3.11
N PRO A 121 55.19 7.89 -3.50
CA PRO A 121 54.88 8.35 -4.84
C PRO A 121 56.05 8.08 -5.81
N MET A 122 55.71 7.74 -7.05
CA MET A 122 56.58 7.90 -8.22
C MET A 122 56.54 9.36 -8.66
N GLY A 123 57.68 9.93 -9.01
CA GLY A 123 57.82 11.22 -9.66
C GLY A 123 59.18 11.30 -10.37
N VAL A 124 59.09 11.43 -11.70
CA VAL A 124 60.01 11.91 -12.74
C VAL A 124 61.47 12.17 -12.35
#